data_AF-A0A929G7C3-F1
#
_entry.id   AF-A0A929G7C3-F1
#
_cell.length_a   1.000
_cell.length_b   1.000
_cell.length_c   1.000
_cell.angle_alpha   90.00
_cell.angle_beta   90.00
_cell.angle_gamma   90.00
#
_symmetry.space_group_name_H-M   'P 1'
#
loop_
_entity.id
_entity.type
_entity.pdbx_description
1 polymer ?
#
loop_
_entity_poly.entity_id
_entity_poly.type
_entity_poly.pdbx_seq_one_letter_code
_entity_poly.pdbx_strand_id
1 'polypeptide(L)' 'MKTLVLGLGNPILTDDGVGIYVVREMATHCKWNDVTFGEGCTSAVTAAIPRAVEAVLAELETGEQ' A
#
# COMPACT_ATOMS: atom_id res chain seq x y z
N MET A 1 -1.44 -6.15 -25.67
CA MET A 1 -2.36 -5.70 -24.60
C MET A 1 -1.54 -5.70 -23.31
N LYS A 2 -1.54 -4.63 -22.51
CA LYS A 2 -0.76 -4.58 -21.26
C LYS A 2 -1.68 -4.87 -20.08
N THR A 3 -1.34 -5.86 -19.26
CA THR A 3 -2.13 -6.27 -18.09
C THR A 3 -1.52 -5.69 -16.82
N LEU A 4 -2.35 -5.19 -15.91
CA LEU A 4 -1.95 -4.81 -14.56
C LEU A 4 -2.51 -5.82 -13.56
N VAL A 5 -1.63 -6.34 -12.70
CA VAL A 5 -2.02 -7.08 -11.50
C VAL A 5 -1.82 -6.16 -10.30
N LEU A 6 -2.92 -5.76 -9.66
CA LEU A 6 -2.94 -4.83 -8.54
C LEU A 6 -3.21 -5.57 -7.23
N GLY A 7 -2.27 -5.49 -6.30
CA GLY A 7 -2.40 -6.01 -4.95
C GLY A 7 -3.04 -4.97 -4.06
N LEU A 8 -4.29 -5.19 -3.65
CA LEU A 8 -4.99 -4.33 -2.71
C LEU A 8 -4.90 -4.88 -1.29
N GLY A 9 -4.65 -4.01 -0.32
CA GLY A 9 -4.67 -4.42 1.08
C GLY A 9 -4.17 -3.38 2.06
N ASN A 10 -4.27 -3.71 3.34
CA ASN A 10 -3.61 -2.97 4.41
C ASN A 10 -2.49 -3.82 5.04
N PRO A 11 -1.21 -3.52 4.77
CA PRO A 11 -0.11 -4.34 5.27
C PRO A 11 0.06 -4.27 6.80
N ILE A 12 -0.56 -3.29 7.48
CA ILE A 12 -0.52 -3.16 8.95
C ILE A 12 -1.62 -3.98 9.64
N LEU A 13 -2.65 -4.43 8.90
CA LEU A 13 -3.76 -5.23 9.43
C LEU A 13 -3.64 -6.67 8.94
N THR A 14 -2.75 -7.43 9.58
CA THR A 14 -2.59 -8.90 9.44
C THR A 14 -2.97 -9.47 8.06
N ASP A 15 -4.19 -9.95 7.90
CA ASP A 15 -4.70 -10.67 6.73
C ASP A 15 -5.23 -9.74 5.63
N ASP A 16 -5.63 -8.50 5.94
CA ASP A 16 -6.05 -7.50 4.95
C ASP A 16 -4.90 -7.11 4.01
N GLY A 17 -3.64 -7.35 4.40
CA GLY A 17 -2.45 -7.11 3.57
C GLY A 17 -2.20 -8.16 2.48
N VAL A 18 -2.95 -9.26 2.44
CA VAL A 18 -2.62 -10.44 1.60
C VAL A 18 -2.45 -10.10 0.11
N GLY A 19 -3.25 -9.20 -0.44
CA GLY A 19 -3.14 -8.81 -1.86
C GLY A 19 -1.80 -8.15 -2.20
N ILE A 20 -1.27 -7.32 -1.30
CA ILE A 20 0.06 -6.69 -1.46
C ILE A 20 1.15 -7.76 -1.40
N TYR A 21 1.10 -8.68 -0.43
CA TYR A 21 2.10 -9.73 -0.31
C TYR A 21 2.10 -10.67 -1.52
N VAL A 22 0.93 -11.05 -2.03
CA VAL A 22 0.82 -11.87 -3.25
C VAL A 22 1.48 -11.18 -4.44
N VAL A 23 1.20 -9.89 -4.66
CA VAL A 23 1.78 -9.17 -5.80
C VAL A 23 3.29 -8.98 -5.67
N ARG A 24 3.80 -8.78 -4.45
CA ARG A 24 5.26 -8.77 -4.20
C ARG A 24 5.90 -10.10 -4.54
N GLU A 25 5.32 -11.22 -4.08
CA GLU A 25 5.83 -12.56 -4.40
C GLU A 25 5.71 -12.91 -5.87
N MET A 26 4.66 -12.45 -6.56
CA MET A 26 4.56 -12.61 -8.01
C MET A 26 5.63 -11.80 -8.74
N ALA A 27 5.91 -10.57 -8.32
CA ALA A 27 6.93 -9.74 -8.94
C ALA A 27 8.35 -10.32 -8.78
N THR A 28 8.62 -11.05 -7.70
CA THR A 28 9.90 -11.74 -7.48
C THR A 28 10.03 -13.03 -8.28
N HIS A 29 8.94 -13.80 -8.45
CA HIS A 29 8.98 -15.13 -9.07
C HIS A 29 8.50 -15.18 -10.52
N CYS A 30 7.78 -14.18 -11.02
CA CYS A 30 7.20 -14.18 -12.36
C CYS A 30 7.79 -13.07 -13.24
N LYS A 31 8.37 -13.45 -14.38
CA LYS A 31 8.82 -12.52 -15.43
C LYS A 31 7.92 -12.63 -16.66
N TRP A 32 6.89 -11.80 -16.69
CA TRP A 32 5.91 -11.76 -17.78
C TRP A 32 6.06 -10.46 -18.56
N ASN A 33 6.37 -10.57 -19.86
CA ASN A 33 6.74 -9.43 -20.70
C ASN A 33 5.61 -8.39 -20.88
N ASP A 34 4.35 -8.79 -20.73
CA ASP A 34 3.18 -7.93 -20.95
C ASP A 34 2.35 -7.68 -19.66
N VAL A 35 2.92 -7.95 -18.49
CA VAL A 35 2.27 -7.76 -17.19
C VAL A 35 3.08 -6.80 -16.32
N THR A 36 2.40 -5.86 -15.69
CA THR A 36 2.96 -4.98 -14.66
C THR A 36 2.31 -5.30 -13.31
N PHE A 37 3.09 -5.17 -12.25
CA PHE A 37 2.66 -5.38 -10.87
C PHE A 37 2.57 -4.04 -10.14
N GLY A 38 1.52 -3.84 -9.36
CA GLY A 38 1.31 -2.62 -8.56
C GLY A 38 0.69 -2.91 -7.21
N GLU A 39 0.82 -1.96 -6.29
CA GLU A 39 0.28 -2.04 -4.92
C GLU A 39 -0.70 -0.89 -4.68
N GLY A 40 -1.73 -1.13 -3.86
CA GLY A 40 -2.70 -0.11 -3.45
C GLY A 40 -3.27 -0.38 -2.07
N CYS A 41 -3.58 0.70 -1.34
CA CYS A 41 -4.28 0.61 -0.07
C CYS A 41 -5.78 0.31 -0.29
N THR A 42 -6.44 -0.29 0.71
CA THR A 42 -7.91 -0.34 0.72
C THR A 42 -8.50 1.07 0.80
N SER A 43 -9.75 1.25 0.38
CA SER A 43 -10.41 2.57 0.37
C SER A 43 -10.44 3.21 1.77
N ALA A 44 -10.66 2.40 2.81
CA ALA A 44 -10.66 2.87 4.19
C ALA A 44 -9.31 3.41 4.63
N VAL A 45 -8.22 2.70 4.31
CA VAL A 45 -6.85 3.16 4.61
C VAL A 45 -6.51 4.38 3.79
N THR A 46 -6.84 4.39 2.50
CA THR A 46 -6.60 5.53 1.60
C THR A 46 -7.26 6.80 2.13
N ALA A 47 -8.50 6.71 2.62
CA ALA A 47 -9.21 7.84 3.23
C ALA A 47 -8.62 8.27 4.59
N ALA A 48 -7.98 7.37 5.33
CA ALA A 48 -7.39 7.66 6.63
C ALA A 48 -6.00 8.31 6.55
N ILE A 49 -5.24 8.06 5.47
CA ILE A 49 -3.85 8.55 5.31
C ILE A 49 -3.72 10.07 5.54
N PRO A 50 -4.52 10.95 4.91
CA PRO A 50 -4.35 12.40 5.10
C PRO A 50 -4.42 12.81 6.56
N ARG A 51 -5.41 12.29 7.29
CA ARG A 51 -5.60 12.58 8.71
C ARG A 51 -4.48 12.04 9.59
N ALA A 52 -3.94 10.86 9.26
CA ALA A 52 -2.82 10.29 9.99
C ALA A 52 -1.54 11.15 9.81
N VAL A 53 -1.31 11.65 8.60
CA VAL A 53 -0.18 12.56 8.31
C VAL A 53 -0.32 13.87 9.06
N GLU A 54 -1.50 14.50 9.02
CA GLU A 54 -1.79 15.74 9.77
C GLU A 54 -1.52 15.58 11.27
N ALA A 55 -1.96 14.46 11.86
CA ALA A 55 -1.74 14.18 13.28
C ALA A 55 -0.25 14.08 13.64
N VAL A 56 0.55 13.42 12.80
CA VAL A 56 2.01 13.31 13.03
C VAL A 56 2.69 14.67 12.91
N LEU A 57 2.32 15.48 11.91
CA LEU A 57 2.91 16.81 11.72
C LEU A 57 2.61 17.73 12.90
N ALA A 58 1.37 17.74 13.40
CA ALA A 58 0.99 18.54 14.56
C ALA A 58 1.80 18.19 15.81
N GLU A 59 2.03 16.90 16.07
CA GLU A 59 2.86 16.45 17.20
C GLU A 59 4.31 16.92 17.06
N LEU A 60 4.90 16.82 15.86
CA LEU A 60 6.27 17.27 15.58
C LEU A 60 6.44 18.78 15.79
N GLU A 61 5.44 19.59 15.39
CA GLU A 61 5.43 21.04 15.59
C GLU A 61 5.34 21.44 17.07
N THR A 62 4.70 20.61 17.91
CA THR A 62 4.58 20.87 19.35
C THR A 62 5.76 20.35 20.18
N GLY A 63 6.56 19.43 19.64
CA GLY A 63 7.65 18.74 20.33
C GLY A 63 9.00 19.47 20.38
N GLU A 64 9.10 20.70 19.85
CA GLU A 64 10.32 21.53 19.91
C GLU A 64 10.39 22.50 21.11
N GLN A 65 9.53 22.34 22.14
CA GLN A 65 9.61 23.13 23.39
C GLN A 65 10.32 22.41 24.53
#